data_AF-A0A1H8MPB6-F1
#
_entry.id   AF-A0A1H8MPB6-F1
#
_cell.length_a   1.000
_cell.length_b   1.000
_cell.length_c   1.000
_cell.angle_alpha   90.00
_cell.angle_beta   90.00
_cell.angle_gamma   90.00
#
_symmetry.space_group_name_H-M   'P 1'
#
loop_
_entity.id
_entity.type
_entity.pdbx_description
1 polymer ?
#
loop_
_entity_poly.entity_id
_entity_poly.type
_entity_poly.pdbx_seq_one_letter_code
_entity_poly.pdbx_strand_id
1 'polypeptide(L)' 'MVGARPMQYLTTWRMAVARDLMRRGRVALDEVAAQVGYASASTFSTAFSRHTGQPPGRFMKGNVGK' A
#
# COMPACT_ATOMS: atom_id res chain seq x y z
N MET A 1 -23.64 -0.78 15.92
CA MET A 1 -23.91 -1.00 14.48
C MET A 1 -22.67 -0.62 13.68
N VAL A 2 -21.90 -1.59 13.19
CA VAL A 2 -20.75 -1.32 12.30
C VAL A 2 -21.29 -1.10 10.88
N GLY A 3 -21.69 0.15 10.62
CA GLY A 3 -22.16 0.63 9.32
C GLY A 3 -21.01 1.21 8.49
N ALA A 4 -19.91 0.48 8.37
CA ALA A 4 -18.84 0.92 7.49
C ALA A 4 -19.20 0.56 6.05
N ARG A 5 -19.45 1.58 5.24
CA ARG A 5 -19.78 1.45 3.82
C ARG A 5 -18.81 0.46 3.16
N PRO A 6 -19.29 -0.58 2.45
CA PRO A 6 -18.46 -1.66 1.91
C PRO A 6 -17.22 -1.18 1.14
N MET A 7 -17.32 -0.03 0.46
CA MET A 7 -16.23 0.57 -0.30
C MET A 7 -15.07 1.09 0.56
N GLN A 8 -15.32 1.56 1.79
CA GLN A 8 -14.26 2.06 2.66
C GLN A 8 -13.41 0.92 3.21
N TYR A 9 -14.01 -0.27 3.37
CA TYR A 9 -13.29 -1.47 3.80
C TYR A 9 -12.30 -1.96 2.76
N LEU A 10 -12.62 -1.84 1.47
CA LEU A 10 -11.72 -2.27 0.39
C LEU A 10 -10.42 -1.44 0.39
N THR A 11 -10.51 -0.13 0.55
CA THR A 11 -9.32 0.72 0.62
C THR A 11 -8.46 0.36 1.83
N THR A 12 -9.07 0.22 3.01
CA THR A 12 -8.34 -0.17 4.23
C THR A 12 -7.69 -1.55 4.09
N TRP A 13 -8.39 -2.52 3.49
CA TRP A 13 -7.86 -3.85 3.25
C TRP A 13 -6.71 -3.85 2.23
N ARG A 14 -6.84 -3.11 1.12
CA ARG A 14 -5.77 -2.90 0.13
C ARG A 14 -4.52 -2.30 0.78
N MET A 15 -4.69 -1.33 1.68
CA MET A 15 -3.58 -0.72 2.42
C MET A 15 -2.94 -1.69 3.43
N ALA A 16 -3.74 -2.56 4.06
CA ALA A 16 -3.22 -3.60 4.96
C ALA A 16 -2.36 -4.63 4.21
N VAL A 17 -2.83 -5.10 3.05
CA VAL A 17 -2.07 -6.01 2.18
C VAL A 17 -0.78 -5.35 1.70
N ALA A 18 -0.85 -4.09 1.26
CA ALA A 18 0.34 -3.35 0.84
C ALA A 18 1.39 -3.25 1.95
N ARG A 19 0.97 -2.97 3.19
CA ARG A 19 1.89 -2.93 4.35
C ARG A 19 2.53 -4.28 4.64
N ASP A 20 1.78 -5.37 4.50
CA ASP A 20 2.31 -6.73 4.67
C ASP A 20 3.38 -7.04 3.61
N LEU A 21 3.06 -6.78 2.35
CA LEU A 21 3.97 -6.91 1.22
C LEU A 21 5.26 -6.11 1.41
N MET A 22 5.15 -4.84 1.81
CA MET A 22 6.32 -3.98 2.11
C MET A 22 7.19 -4.56 3.24
N ARG A 23 6.57 -5.13 4.28
CA ARG A 23 7.27 -5.73 5.42
C ARG A 23 8.10 -6.93 5.03
N ARG A 24 7.61 -7.72 4.06
CA ARG A 24 8.33 -8.89 3.53
C ARG A 24 9.60 -8.50 2.77
N GLY A 25 9.76 -7.24 2.37
CA GLY A 25 11.01 -6.67 1.83
C GLY A 25 11.44 -7.17 0.46
N ARG A 26 10.66 -8.01 -0.20
CA ARG A 26 11.02 -8.68 -1.47
C ARG A 26 10.25 -8.20 -2.69
N VAL A 27 9.47 -7.13 -2.55
CA VAL A 27 8.57 -6.65 -3.61
C VAL A 27 8.80 -5.18 -3.89
N ALA A 28 8.92 -4.87 -5.18
CA ALA A 28 9.04 -3.50 -5.66
C ALA A 28 7.75 -2.72 -5.42
N LEU A 29 7.85 -1.39 -5.37
CA LEU A 29 6.68 -0.53 -5.20
C LEU A 29 5.64 -0.69 -6.31
N ASP A 30 6.10 -0.94 -7.53
CA ASP A 30 5.26 -1.18 -8.70
C ASP A 30 4.47 -2.50 -8.59
N GLU A 31 5.15 -3.58 -8.18
CA GLU A 31 4.53 -4.87 -7.87
C GLU A 31 3.48 -4.77 -6.77
N VAL A 32 3.74 -4.00 -5.71
CA VAL A 32 2.76 -3.80 -4.64
C VAL A 32 1.55 -3.01 -5.15
N ALA A 33 1.76 -1.99 -5.98
CA ALA A 33 0.67 -1.24 -6.60
C ALA A 33 -0.20 -2.13 -7.49
N ALA A 34 0.41 -2.97 -8.32
CA ALA A 34 -0.29 -3.94 -9.17
C ALA A 34 -1.08 -4.96 -8.34
N GLN A 35 -0.46 -5.54 -7.29
CA GLN A 35 -1.11 -6.52 -6.42
C GLN A 35 -2.30 -5.96 -5.66
N VAL A 36 -2.25 -4.70 -5.23
CA VAL A 36 -3.37 -4.04 -4.58
C VAL A 36 -4.31 -3.35 -5.55
N GLY A 37 -4.17 -3.58 -6.87
CA GLY A 37 -5.13 -3.17 -7.91
C GLY A 37 -5.05 -1.71 -8.34
N TYR A 38 -3.88 -1.08 -8.27
CA TYR A 38 -3.62 0.26 -8.79
C TYR A 38 -2.87 0.17 -10.11
N ALA A 39 -3.20 1.08 -11.04
CA ALA A 39 -2.57 1.12 -12.36
C ALA A 39 -1.11 1.58 -12.36
N SER A 40 -0.66 2.26 -11.30
CA SER A 40 0.70 2.75 -11.20
C SER A 40 1.15 2.96 -9.75
N ALA A 41 2.44 2.75 -9.50
CA ALA A 41 3.10 3.05 -8.23
C ALA A 41 2.84 4.49 -7.74
N SER A 42 2.76 5.46 -8.64
CA SER A 42 2.50 6.87 -8.31
C SER A 42 1.10 7.07 -7.72
N THR A 43 0.06 6.54 -8.36
CA THR A 43 -1.32 6.61 -7.88
C THR A 43 -1.48 5.90 -6.54
N PHE A 44 -0.86 4.72 -6.41
CA PHE A 44 -0.81 3.99 -5.15
C PHE A 44 -0.09 4.80 -4.06
N SER A 45 1.06 5.41 -4.36
CA SER A 45 1.85 6.21 -3.43
C SER A 45 1.07 7.37 -2.84
N THR A 46 0.33 8.11 -3.68
CA THR A 46 -0.55 9.19 -3.20
C THR A 46 -1.65 8.66 -2.28
N ALA A 47 -2.32 7.57 -2.66
CA ALA A 47 -3.39 6.98 -1.84
C ALA A 47 -2.85 6.43 -0.52
N PHE A 48 -1.70 5.75 -0.55
CA PHE A 48 -1.05 5.16 0.61
C PHE A 48 -0.56 6.22 1.57
N SER A 49 0.08 7.28 1.07
CA SER A 49 0.54 8.40 1.90
C SER A 49 -0.63 9.11 2.58
N ARG A 50 -1.76 9.32 1.89
CA ARG A 50 -2.97 9.87 2.50
C ARG A 50 -3.56 8.97 3.59
N HIS A 51 -3.45 7.65 3.45
CA HIS A 51 -4.01 6.70 4.41
C HIS A 51 -3.08 6.43 5.61
N THR A 52 -1.76 6.39 5.39
CA THR A 52 -0.76 5.99 6.40
C THR A 52 0.06 7.17 6.95
N GLY A 53 -0.06 8.35 6.35
CA GLY A 53 0.72 9.55 6.69
C GLY A 53 2.15 9.54 6.16
N GLN A 54 2.61 8.48 5.49
CA GLN A 54 3.99 8.33 5.01
C GLN A 54 4.02 7.71 3.61
N PRO A 55 4.92 8.16 2.72
CA PRO A 55 5.02 7.59 1.38
C PRO A 55 5.56 6.15 1.43
N PRO A 56 5.00 5.23 0.63
CA PRO A 56 5.39 3.82 0.65
C PRO A 56 6.84 3.59 0.23
N GLY A 57 7.40 4.45 -0.63
CA GLY A 57 8.80 4.40 -1.00
C GLY A 57 9.74 4.60 0.21
N ARG A 58 9.36 5.38 1.22
CA ARG A 58 10.13 5.50 2.47
C ARG A 58 9.97 4.27 3.35
N PHE A 59 8.80 3.64 3.31
CA PHE A 59 8.50 2.38 4.00
C PHE A 59 9.30 1.21 3.44
N MET A 60 9.49 1.15 2.12
CA MET A 60 10.23 0.09 1.43
C MET A 60 11.75 0.32 1.41
N LYS A 61 12.22 1.58 1.37
CA LYS A 61 13.66 1.91 1.29
C LYS A 61 14.47 1.36 2.47
N GLY A 62 13.84 1.05 3.61
CA GLY A 62 14.50 0.36 4.72
C GLY A 62 14.80 -1.13 4.48
N ASN A 63 14.19 -1.74 3.46
CA ASN A 63 14.32 -3.17 3.12
C ASN A 63 14.91 -3.42 1.73
N VAL A 64 15.14 -2.38 0.92
CA VAL A 64 15.88 -2.48 -0.35
C VAL A 64 17.38 -2.53 -0.01
N GLY A 65 17.79 -3.66 0.55
CA GLY A 65 19.16 -3.95 0.92
C GLY A 65 19.69 -5.12 0.10
N LYS A 66 20.45 -4.78 -0.94
CA LYS A 66 21.52 -5.56 -1.59
C LYS A 66 21.13 -6.83 -2.38
#